data_AF-A0A258AMQ3-F1
#
_entry.id   AF-A0A258AMQ3-F1
#
_cell.length_a   1.000
_cell.length_b   1.000
_cell.length_c   1.000
_cell.angle_alpha   90.00
_cell.angle_beta   90.00
_cell.angle_gamma   90.00
#
_symmetry.space_group_name_H-M   'P 1'
#
loop_
_entity.id
_entity.type
_entity.pdbx_description
1 polymer ?
#
loop_
_entity_poly.entity_id
_entity_poly.type
_entity_poly.pdbx_seq_one_letter_code
_entity_poly.pdbx_strand_id
1 'polypeptide(L)'
;MSAAFKPPGQCPACGEWVPRGAAACDDCGACAKSGWSGDTHADGLDLPDDEFDYDDFVAREFGGKSSKQSLTTNLWWWVALVLLIILVVGALLPMFG
;
A
#
# COMPACT_ATOMS: atom_id res chain seq x y z
N MET A 1 -20.02 24.60 28.07
CA MET A 1 -20.74 24.08 26.88
C MET A 1 -20.44 25.07 25.77
N SER A 2 -19.42 24.81 24.96
CA SER A 2 -18.94 25.75 23.94
C SER A 2 -20.00 25.91 22.85
N ALA A 3 -20.32 27.15 22.50
CA ALA A 3 -21.30 27.46 21.45
C ALA A 3 -20.82 26.92 20.11
N ALA A 4 -21.68 26.23 19.36
CA ALA A 4 -21.38 25.76 18.01
C ALA A 4 -21.10 26.96 17.10
N PHE A 5 -19.89 27.04 16.55
CA PHE A 5 -19.52 28.08 15.58
C PHE A 5 -20.45 28.03 14.37
N LYS A 6 -20.91 29.20 13.92
CA LYS A 6 -21.76 29.36 12.73
C LYS A 6 -21.17 30.46 11.85
N PRO A 7 -20.76 30.15 10.60
CA PRO A 7 -20.22 31.16 9.69
C PRO A 7 -21.18 32.33 9.46
N PRO A 8 -20.67 33.55 9.22
CA PRO A 8 -19.28 33.89 8.90
C PRO A 8 -18.40 34.17 10.14
N GLY A 9 -17.10 33.87 10.03
CA GLY A 9 -16.11 34.17 11.08
C GLY A 9 -14.80 33.41 10.88
N GLN A 10 -13.84 33.61 11.78
CA GLN A 10 -12.60 32.82 11.80
C GLN A 10 -12.90 31.39 12.23
N CYS A 11 -12.40 30.43 11.47
CA CYS A 11 -12.54 29.02 11.76
C CYS A 11 -11.90 28.73 13.12
N PRO A 12 -12.65 28.18 14.09
CA PRO A 12 -12.10 27.82 15.40
C PRO A 12 -11.07 26.67 15.34
N ALA A 13 -10.91 26.00 14.20
CA ALA A 13 -9.97 24.90 14.03
C ALA A 13 -8.60 25.35 13.48
N CYS A 14 -8.58 26.08 12.38
CA CYS A 14 -7.33 26.54 11.74
C CYS A 14 -7.14 28.07 11.71
N GLY A 15 -8.15 28.85 12.09
CA GLY A 15 -8.10 30.31 12.08
C GLY A 15 -8.50 30.98 10.75
N GLU A 16 -8.67 30.22 9.67
CA GLU A 16 -9.02 30.75 8.34
C GLU A 16 -10.41 31.42 8.32
N TRP A 17 -10.62 32.44 7.47
CA TRP A 17 -11.90 33.12 7.38
C TRP A 17 -12.93 32.27 6.62
N VAL A 18 -14.03 31.93 7.29
CA VAL A 18 -15.12 31.13 6.70
C VAL A 18 -16.27 32.05 6.26
N PRO A 19 -16.67 32.03 4.98
CA PRO A 19 -17.76 32.87 4.47
C PRO A 19 -19.13 32.37 4.97
N ARG A 20 -20.13 33.26 4.91
CA ARG A 20 -21.50 32.94 5.34
C ARG A 20 -22.08 31.83 4.45
N GLY A 21 -22.64 30.79 5.08
CA GLY A 21 -23.30 29.69 4.38
C GLY A 21 -22.36 28.56 3.95
N ALA A 22 -21.06 28.64 4.25
CA ALA A 22 -20.14 27.54 4.02
C ALA A 22 -20.55 26.29 4.84
N ALA A 23 -20.56 25.13 4.19
CA ALA A 23 -20.88 23.86 4.85
C ALA A 23 -19.70 23.34 5.69
N ALA A 24 -18.48 23.68 5.29
CA ALA A 24 -17.21 23.35 5.92
C ALA A 24 -16.20 24.47 5.70
N CYS A 25 -15.09 24.46 6.43
CA CYS A 25 -13.91 25.29 6.15
C CYS A 25 -13.18 24.72 4.92
N ASP A 26 -12.84 25.57 3.95
CA ASP A 26 -12.16 25.15 2.71
C ASP A 26 -10.69 24.74 2.94
N ASP A 27 -10.10 25.15 4.07
CA ASP A 27 -8.70 24.89 4.41
C ASP A 27 -8.55 23.58 5.22
N CYS A 28 -9.23 23.46 6.36
CA CYS A 28 -9.11 22.30 7.25
C CYS A 28 -10.26 21.29 7.18
N GLY A 29 -11.32 21.56 6.44
CA GLY A 29 -12.49 20.67 6.33
C GLY A 29 -13.39 20.61 7.58
N ALA A 30 -13.11 21.41 8.63
CA ALA A 30 -13.97 21.48 9.81
C ALA A 30 -15.39 21.90 9.44
N CYS A 31 -16.40 21.26 10.03
CA CYS A 31 -17.81 21.46 9.68
C CYS A 31 -18.73 21.26 10.89
N ALA A 32 -20.03 21.43 10.69
CA ALA A 32 -21.02 21.23 11.75
C ALA A 32 -21.02 19.80 12.33
N LYS A 33 -20.67 18.78 11.52
CA LYS A 33 -20.57 17.39 11.98
C LYS A 33 -19.34 17.15 12.85
N SER A 34 -18.22 17.82 12.56
CA SER A 34 -17.04 17.80 13.42
C SER A 34 -17.16 18.80 14.59
N GLY A 35 -18.29 19.50 14.71
CA GLY A 35 -18.54 20.49 15.76
C GLY A 35 -17.81 21.81 15.59
N TRP A 36 -17.12 22.02 14.46
CA TRP A 36 -16.19 23.15 14.29
C TRP A 36 -15.22 23.26 15.48
N SER A 37 -14.61 22.15 15.91
CA SER A 37 -13.56 22.16 16.93
C SER A 37 -12.18 22.10 16.28
N GLY A 38 -11.21 22.78 16.90
CA GLY A 38 -9.79 22.60 16.63
C GLY A 38 -9.22 21.30 17.18
N ASP A 39 -9.98 20.59 18.02
CA ASP A 39 -9.71 19.21 18.36
C ASP A 39 -10.02 18.35 17.13
N THR A 40 -9.11 18.29 16.19
CA THR A 40 -9.21 17.32 15.11
C THR A 40 -8.81 15.98 15.69
N HIS A 41 -9.56 14.91 15.36
CA HIS A 41 -9.14 13.55 15.71
C HIS A 41 -7.78 13.17 15.07
N ALA A 42 -7.25 14.04 14.20
CA ALA A 42 -5.93 13.91 13.58
C ALA A 42 -4.79 14.48 14.45
N ASP A 43 -5.06 15.36 15.44
CA ASP A 43 -4.05 15.84 16.39
C ASP A 43 -3.66 14.77 17.43
N GLY A 44 -4.41 13.68 17.45
CA GLY A 44 -4.16 12.48 18.25
C GLY A 44 -4.14 11.26 17.36
N LEU A 45 -3.38 11.28 16.25
CA LEU A 45 -2.80 10.01 15.84
C LEU A 45 -1.86 9.62 16.98
N ASP A 46 -2.38 8.88 17.96
CA ASP A 46 -1.64 8.09 18.93
C ASP A 46 -0.92 7.00 18.15
N LEU A 47 -0.05 7.44 17.22
CA LEU A 47 0.90 6.58 16.56
C LEU A 47 1.78 6.11 17.69
N PRO A 48 1.76 4.81 17.97
CA PRO A 48 2.49 4.29 19.09
C PRO A 48 3.98 4.63 18.85
N ASP A 49 4.69 5.03 19.92
CA ASP A 49 6.06 5.58 19.87
C ASP A 49 7.10 4.53 19.41
N ASP A 50 6.63 3.30 19.18
CA ASP A 50 7.35 2.20 18.55
C ASP A 50 7.73 2.51 17.10
N GLU A 51 8.98 2.18 16.73
CA GLU A 51 9.44 2.21 15.34
C GLU A 51 8.52 1.33 14.48
N PHE A 52 7.73 1.95 13.62
CA PHE A 52 6.89 1.25 12.65
C PHE A 52 7.76 0.39 11.74
N ASP A 53 7.72 -0.94 11.93
CA ASP A 53 8.42 -1.90 11.07
C ASP A 53 7.68 -2.02 9.74
N TYR A 54 8.14 -1.23 8.78
CA TYR A 54 7.63 -1.23 7.41
C TYR A 54 7.77 -2.61 6.75
N ASP A 55 8.86 -3.34 7.03
CA ASP A 55 9.14 -4.62 6.39
C ASP A 55 8.22 -5.73 6.93
N ASP A 56 7.95 -5.77 8.25
CA ASP A 56 6.96 -6.69 8.85
C ASP A 56 5.54 -6.40 8.33
N PHE A 57 5.15 -5.13 8.27
CA PHE A 57 3.84 -4.73 7.75
C PHE A 57 3.66 -5.16 6.29
N VAL A 58 4.67 -4.94 5.45
CA VAL A 58 4.65 -5.36 4.05
C VAL A 58 4.61 -6.87 3.93
N ALA A 59 5.41 -7.60 4.71
CA ALA A 59 5.43 -9.06 4.69
C ALA A 59 4.08 -9.67 5.14
N ARG A 60 3.45 -9.09 6.16
CA ARG A 60 2.18 -9.57 6.71
C ARG A 60 0.98 -9.28 5.81
N GLU A 61 0.89 -8.06 5.27
CA GLU A 61 -0.30 -7.64 4.49
C GLU A 61 -0.16 -7.82 2.99
N PHE A 62 1.07 -7.74 2.47
CA PHE A 62 1.34 -7.81 1.03
C PHE A 62 2.29 -8.96 0.65
N GLY A 63 2.92 -9.62 1.63
CA GLY A 63 3.73 -10.81 1.46
C GLY A 63 2.89 -12.05 1.22
N GLY A 64 2.01 -11.99 0.22
CA GLY A 64 1.34 -13.15 -0.34
C GLY A 64 2.39 -14.13 -0.82
N LYS A 65 2.66 -15.16 -0.01
CA LYS A 65 3.36 -16.42 -0.34
C LYS A 65 4.27 -16.27 -1.55
N SER A 66 5.45 -15.70 -1.33
CA SER A 66 6.59 -15.98 -2.21
C SER A 66 7.02 -17.44 -2.01
N SER A 67 6.12 -18.38 -2.32
CA SER A 67 6.55 -19.70 -2.76
C SER A 67 7.04 -19.52 -4.19
N LYS A 68 8.20 -18.85 -4.34
CA LYS A 68 9.14 -19.23 -5.39
C LYS A 68 9.69 -20.62 -5.05
N GLN A 69 8.81 -21.61 -4.88
CA GLN A 69 9.21 -22.97 -5.16
C GLN A 69 9.45 -22.96 -6.66
N SER A 70 10.73 -23.03 -7.00
CA SER A 70 11.22 -23.12 -8.35
C SER A 70 10.66 -24.36 -9.03
N LEU A 71 9.42 -24.28 -9.52
CA LEU A 71 8.84 -25.27 -10.43
C LEU A 71 9.58 -25.27 -11.77
N THR A 72 10.37 -24.24 -12.06
CA THR A 72 11.19 -24.11 -13.27
C THR A 72 12.49 -24.90 -13.20
N THR A 73 13.09 -25.14 -12.03
CA THR A 73 14.35 -25.90 -11.94
C THR A 73 14.18 -27.34 -12.42
N ASN A 74 13.05 -27.98 -12.12
CA ASN A 74 12.83 -29.37 -12.51
C ASN A 74 12.57 -29.51 -14.02
N LEU A 75 11.76 -28.61 -14.61
CA LEU A 75 11.47 -28.63 -16.05
C LEU A 75 12.70 -28.33 -16.90
N TRP A 76 13.57 -27.43 -16.46
CA TRP A 76 14.79 -27.09 -17.19
C TRP A 76 15.75 -28.27 -17.30
N TRP A 77 15.80 -29.12 -16.26
CA TRP A 77 16.61 -30.35 -16.27
C TRP A 77 16.11 -31.37 -17.30
N TRP A 78 14.79 -31.54 -17.43
CA TRP A 78 14.20 -32.42 -18.45
C TRP A 78 14.46 -31.91 -19.88
N VAL A 79 14.34 -30.61 -20.12
CA VAL A 79 14.65 -30.00 -21.42
C VAL A 79 16.11 -30.22 -21.80
N ALA A 80 17.04 -30.02 -20.86
CA ALA A 80 18.46 -30.27 -21.08
C ALA A 80 18.75 -31.75 -21.42
N LEU A 81 18.13 -32.68 -20.70
CA LEU A 81 18.26 -34.12 -20.95
C LEU A 81 17.79 -34.49 -22.36
N VAL A 82 16.61 -34.03 -22.77
CA VAL A 82 16.04 -34.33 -24.09
C VAL A 82 16.91 -33.76 -25.22
N LEU A 83 17.38 -32.52 -25.08
CA LEU A 83 18.29 -31.91 -26.05
C LEU A 83 19.60 -32.70 -26.19
N LEU A 84 20.17 -33.16 -25.07
CA LEU A 84 21.38 -33.97 -25.08
C LEU A 84 21.16 -35.31 -25.80
N ILE A 85 20.04 -35.99 -25.55
CA ILE A 85 19.68 -37.23 -26.24
C ILE A 85 19.53 -36.99 -27.76
N ILE A 86 18.85 -35.91 -28.17
CA ILE A 86 18.69 -35.58 -29.59
C ILE A 86 20.05 -35.33 -30.26
N LEU A 87 20.96 -34.60 -29.60
CA LEU A 87 22.30 -34.36 -30.13
C LEU A 87 23.12 -35.66 -30.24
N VAL A 88 23.07 -36.52 -29.24
CA VAL A 88 23.77 -37.81 -29.25
C VAL A 88 23.21 -38.72 -30.34
N VAL A 89 21.89 -38.88 -30.42
CA VAL A 89 21.24 -39.70 -31.45
C VAL A 89 21.51 -39.12 -32.84
N GLY A 90 21.38 -37.81 -33.02
CA GLY A 90 21.66 -37.12 -34.28
C GLY A 90 23.13 -37.20 -34.70
N ALA A 91 24.07 -37.30 -33.76
CA ALA A 91 25.50 -37.51 -34.05
C ALA A 91 25.85 -38.98 -34.31
N LEU A 92 25.14 -39.92 -33.68
CA LEU A 92 25.37 -41.37 -33.85
C LEU A 92 24.69 -41.93 -35.11
N LEU A 93 23.50 -41.44 -35.47
CA LEU A 93 22.78 -41.82 -36.71
C LEU A 93 23.63 -41.75 -37.99
N PRO A 94 24.42 -40.69 -38.25
CA PRO A 94 25.32 -40.61 -39.41
C PRO A 94 26.63 -41.38 -39.23
N MET A 95 26.97 -41.86 -38.03
CA MET A 95 28.15 -42.71 -37.80
C MET A 95 27.85 -44.22 -37.95
N PHE A 96 26.58 -44.62 -37.87
CA PHE A 96 26.13 -46.01 -38.03
C PHE A 96 25.38 -46.27 -39.36
N GLY A 97 25.36 -45.30 -40.28
CA GLY A 97 24.71 -45.37 -41.60
C GLY A 97 25.68 -45.29 -42.77
#